data_AF-A0A147BPI6-F1
#
_entry.id   AF-A0A147BPI6-F1
#
_cell.length_a   1.000
_cell.length_b   1.000
_cell.length_c   1.000
_cell.angle_alpha   90.00
_cell.angle_beta   90.00
_cell.angle_gamma   90.00
#
_symmetry.space_group_name_H-M   'P 1'
#
loop_
_entity.id
_entity.type
_entity.pdbx_description
1 polymer ?
#
loop_
_entity_poly.entity_id
_entity_poly.type
_entity_poly.pdbx_seq_one_letter_code
_entity_poly.pdbx_strand_id
1 'polypeptide(L)'
;PVVLCLATEASAPAFYHKLVSDLEEPLARLAEAGWSDLLGSLAKQCVPSPGCKLVCQRLSSGQGDVALATARPLDDKFDWVKLTPLFSVLEDSLLLRIVSSLVLERRIILVSANHVLLRGWVEAVESLLYPFKWRHVRVPLLPKSLLVQCSSPEPYLLGVPDALAHMALEILSGPVLVVDVDRGALLSEDEDNRDVIPKKLQKALCMALSLAKNMTDPTERVRDMMITEAFVRLFVELVGHCDQHVSFLDGSGCGSAFQRDAFVKAPSSRGAQMFLQWFVETQAFELFLQERVERLRQLAKTPQHHLLPKGFFERRANEYLLDLEQSGRGLREFGKKVKNIGEKLRNLKAFQRD
;
A
#
# COMPACT_ATOMS: atom_id res chain seq x y z
N PRO A 1 -4.31 -24.92 19.67
CA PRO A 1 -3.98 -23.70 18.91
C PRO A 1 -4.57 -22.45 19.57
N VAL A 2 -3.72 -21.46 19.86
CA VAL A 2 -4.12 -20.15 20.38
C VAL A 2 -4.16 -19.17 19.20
N VAL A 3 -5.19 -18.34 19.11
CA VAL A 3 -5.31 -17.29 18.10
C VAL A 3 -5.29 -15.94 18.79
N LEU A 4 -4.35 -15.07 18.41
CA LEU A 4 -4.31 -13.68 18.86
C LEU A 4 -5.04 -12.80 17.84
N CYS A 5 -6.05 -12.06 18.29
CA CYS A 5 -6.77 -11.09 17.47
C CYS A 5 -6.75 -9.73 18.17
N LEU A 6 -6.28 -8.70 17.47
CA LEU A 6 -6.31 -7.32 17.94
C LEU A 6 -7.44 -6.59 17.20
N ALA A 7 -8.47 -6.18 17.94
CA ALA A 7 -9.55 -5.34 17.44
C ALA A 7 -9.32 -3.90 17.88
N THR A 8 -9.33 -2.95 16.93
CA THR A 8 -9.00 -1.55 17.18
C THR A 8 -9.67 -0.63 16.18
N GLU A 9 -10.02 0.59 16.63
CA GLU A 9 -10.58 1.65 15.79
C GLU A 9 -9.49 2.44 15.05
N ALA A 10 -8.25 2.40 15.52
CA ALA A 10 -7.17 3.17 14.95
C ALA A 10 -6.58 2.46 13.72
N SER A 11 -6.45 3.19 12.60
CA SER A 11 -5.83 2.66 11.38
C SER A 11 -4.30 2.79 11.44
N ALA A 12 -3.62 1.70 11.77
CA ALA A 12 -2.15 1.59 11.77
C ALA A 12 -1.70 0.14 11.46
N PRO A 13 -2.07 -0.42 10.29
CA PRO A 13 -1.87 -1.84 9.98
C PRO A 13 -0.41 -2.27 10.13
N ALA A 14 0.54 -1.43 9.74
CA ALA A 14 1.97 -1.72 9.87
C ALA A 14 2.43 -1.88 11.31
N PHE A 15 1.90 -1.04 12.19
CA PHE A 15 2.16 -1.14 13.62
C PHE A 15 1.56 -2.41 14.21
N TYR A 16 0.31 -2.75 13.88
CA TYR A 16 -0.35 -3.93 14.45
C TYR A 16 0.25 -5.25 13.96
N HIS A 17 0.64 -5.34 12.69
CA HIS A 17 1.38 -6.51 12.19
C HIS A 17 2.69 -6.71 12.95
N LYS A 18 3.44 -5.62 13.17
CA LYS A 18 4.67 -5.68 13.96
C LYS A 18 4.41 -6.01 15.43
N LEU A 19 3.36 -5.43 16.02
CA LEU A 19 2.98 -5.68 17.41
C LEU A 19 2.61 -7.14 17.64
N VAL A 20 1.84 -7.75 16.74
CA VAL A 20 1.50 -9.18 16.81
C VAL A 20 2.77 -10.03 16.75
N SER A 21 3.70 -9.72 15.83
CA SER A 21 4.98 -10.43 15.73
C SER A 21 5.83 -10.25 17.00
N ASP A 22 5.92 -9.03 17.54
CA ASP A 22 6.69 -8.73 18.76
C ASP A 22 6.06 -9.36 20.02
N LEU A 23 4.76 -9.72 19.97
CA LEU A 23 4.03 -10.37 21.06
C LEU A 23 4.22 -11.89 21.12
N GLU A 24 4.65 -12.54 20.03
CA GLU A 24 4.77 -14.01 19.97
C GLU A 24 5.72 -14.55 21.05
N GLU A 25 6.93 -13.99 21.13
CA GLU A 25 7.96 -14.43 22.08
C GLU A 25 7.59 -14.13 23.55
N PRO A 26 7.10 -12.93 23.91
CA PRO A 26 6.54 -12.66 25.24
C PRO A 26 5.42 -13.62 25.65
N LEU A 27 4.43 -13.85 24.79
CA LEU A 27 3.28 -14.69 25.13
C LEU A 27 3.69 -16.16 25.28
N ALA A 28 4.63 -16.65 24.48
CA ALA A 28 5.15 -18.01 24.59
C ALA A 28 5.85 -18.30 25.94
N ARG A 29 6.40 -17.28 26.61
CA ARG A 29 7.05 -17.41 27.93
C ARG A 29 6.09 -17.31 29.11
N LEU A 30 4.89 -16.79 28.90
CA LEU A 30 3.94 -16.47 29.96
C LEU A 30 2.89 -17.58 30.11
N ALA A 31 2.45 -17.79 31.36
CA ALA A 31 1.22 -18.53 31.62
C ALA A 31 -0.01 -17.67 31.27
N GLU A 32 -1.19 -18.29 31.18
CA GLU A 32 -2.46 -17.63 30.81
C GLU A 32 -2.79 -16.40 31.68
N ALA A 33 -2.51 -16.46 32.98
CA ALA A 33 -2.65 -15.30 33.88
C ALA A 33 -1.75 -14.12 33.46
N GLY A 34 -0.52 -14.42 33.03
CA GLY A 34 0.43 -13.43 32.53
C GLY A 34 -0.01 -12.82 31.19
N TRP A 35 -0.75 -13.55 30.35
CA TRP A 35 -1.33 -13.00 29.12
C TRP A 35 -2.34 -11.92 29.44
N SER A 36 -3.23 -12.17 30.39
CA SER A 36 -4.29 -11.22 30.78
C SER A 36 -3.70 -9.91 31.29
N ASP A 37 -2.63 -9.96 32.09
CA ASP A 37 -1.94 -8.77 32.59
C ASP A 37 -1.26 -7.98 31.45
N LEU A 38 -0.50 -8.66 30.60
CA LEU A 38 0.24 -8.02 29.49
C LEU A 38 -0.72 -7.41 28.48
N LEU A 39 -1.71 -8.18 28.02
CA LEU A 39 -2.71 -7.72 27.05
C LEU A 39 -3.63 -6.65 27.64
N GLY A 40 -3.97 -6.76 28.93
CA GLY A 40 -4.74 -5.74 29.65
C GLY A 40 -3.98 -4.42 29.83
N SER A 41 -2.66 -4.47 30.02
CA SER A 41 -1.81 -3.28 30.01
C SER A 41 -1.73 -2.66 28.61
N LEU A 42 -1.51 -3.49 27.59
CA LEU A 42 -1.42 -3.08 26.19
C LEU A 42 -2.72 -2.43 25.69
N ALA A 43 -3.88 -2.97 26.06
CA ALA A 43 -5.19 -2.45 25.67
C ALA A 43 -5.48 -1.03 26.21
N LYS A 44 -4.77 -0.60 27.27
CA LYS A 44 -4.89 0.75 27.84
C LYS A 44 -3.95 1.76 27.18
N GLN A 45 -3.02 1.32 26.35
CA GLN A 45 -2.07 2.19 25.67
C GLN A 45 -2.70 2.82 24.43
N CYS A 46 -2.37 4.09 24.17
CA CYS A 46 -2.70 4.71 22.90
C CYS A 46 -1.80 4.19 21.78
N VAL A 47 -2.30 4.21 20.55
CA VAL A 47 -1.46 3.94 19.38
C VAL A 47 -0.37 5.03 19.31
N PRO A 48 0.92 4.65 19.27
CA PRO A 48 1.99 5.64 19.20
C PRO A 48 1.88 6.45 17.90
N SER A 49 2.37 7.69 17.90
CA SER A 49 2.52 8.48 16.66
C SER A 49 3.49 7.79 15.69
N PRO A 50 3.39 8.03 14.36
CA PRO A 50 4.35 7.49 13.39
C PRO A 50 5.81 7.81 13.78
N GLY A 51 6.68 6.81 13.77
CA GLY A 51 8.09 6.92 14.20
C GLY A 51 8.31 6.77 15.71
N CYS A 52 7.26 6.78 16.54
CA CYS A 52 7.36 6.56 17.98
C CYS A 52 7.25 5.06 18.35
N LYS A 53 7.61 4.72 19.59
CA LYS A 53 7.55 3.35 20.11
C LYS A 53 6.47 3.22 21.18
N LEU A 54 5.74 2.12 21.14
CA LEU A 54 4.98 1.62 22.28
C LEU A 54 5.93 0.79 23.15
N VAL A 55 5.98 1.07 24.44
CA VAL A 55 6.77 0.31 25.41
C VAL A 55 5.85 -0.16 26.53
N CYS A 56 5.80 -1.46 26.76
CA CYS A 56 5.06 -2.06 27.86
C CYS A 56 6.02 -2.92 28.68
N GLN A 57 6.10 -2.66 29.98
CA GLN A 57 6.92 -3.43 30.90
C GLN A 57 6.03 -4.10 31.94
N ARG A 58 6.19 -5.42 32.10
CA ARG A 58 5.69 -6.18 33.22
C ARG A 58 6.88 -6.50 34.13
N LEU A 59 6.89 -5.91 35.30
CA LEU A 59 7.74 -6.33 36.41
C LEU A 59 6.98 -7.41 37.17
N SER A 60 7.50 -8.64 37.23
CA SER A 60 6.84 -9.70 37.99
C SER A 60 7.73 -10.23 39.10
N SER A 61 7.19 -10.30 40.32
CA SER A 61 7.84 -10.95 41.45
C SER A 61 7.87 -12.47 41.23
N GLY A 62 8.82 -12.95 40.42
CA GLY A 62 9.17 -14.37 40.30
C GLY A 62 8.87 -15.09 38.98
N GLN A 63 8.30 -14.44 37.95
CA GLN A 63 8.08 -15.06 36.62
C GLN A 63 8.90 -14.42 35.49
N GLY A 64 9.90 -13.60 35.85
CA GLY A 64 10.74 -12.87 34.89
C GLY A 64 10.09 -11.58 34.43
N ASP A 65 10.92 -10.57 34.22
CA ASP A 65 10.46 -9.29 33.68
C ASP A 65 10.27 -9.41 32.18
N VAL A 66 9.11 -8.97 31.68
CA VAL A 66 8.79 -8.97 30.26
C VAL A 66 8.66 -7.53 29.79
N ALA A 67 9.57 -7.13 28.91
CA ALA A 67 9.50 -5.84 28.22
C ALA A 67 9.13 -6.07 26.75
N LEU A 68 8.07 -5.40 26.30
CA LEU A 68 7.64 -5.32 24.91
C LEU A 68 7.94 -3.89 24.41
N ALA A 69 8.60 -3.78 23.26
CA ALA A 69 8.89 -2.49 22.65
C ALA A 69 8.67 -2.55 21.14
N THR A 70 7.53 -2.01 20.68
CA THR A 70 7.14 -2.04 19.27
C THR A 70 7.20 -0.64 18.68
N ALA A 71 7.99 -0.44 17.63
CA ALA A 71 8.08 0.83 16.91
C ALA A 71 6.99 0.93 15.83
N ARG A 72 6.24 2.04 15.79
CA ARG A 72 5.36 2.36 14.67
C ARG A 72 6.17 2.93 13.51
N PRO A 73 6.10 2.32 12.30
CA PRO A 73 6.70 2.88 11.10
C PRO A 73 6.20 4.30 10.77
N LEU A 74 6.95 5.04 9.97
CA LEU A 74 6.58 6.41 9.58
C LEU A 74 5.42 6.44 8.59
N ASP A 75 5.29 5.38 7.80
CA ASP A 75 4.22 5.17 6.85
C ASP A 75 3.71 3.72 6.93
N ASP A 76 2.47 3.52 6.48
CA ASP A 76 1.85 2.21 6.44
C ASP A 76 2.25 1.45 5.17
N LYS A 77 3.55 1.41 4.86
CA LYS A 77 4.08 0.57 3.80
C LYS A 77 3.91 -0.89 4.21
N PHE A 78 3.36 -1.72 3.31
CA PHE A 78 3.06 -3.14 3.56
C PHE A 78 4.32 -4.02 3.54
N ASP A 79 5.32 -3.69 4.36
CA ASP A 79 6.62 -4.40 4.39
C ASP A 79 6.52 -5.87 4.83
N TRP A 80 5.40 -6.27 5.46
CA TRP A 80 5.13 -7.64 5.87
C TRP A 80 4.50 -8.50 4.76
N VAL A 81 4.03 -7.89 3.67
CA VAL A 81 3.32 -8.58 2.61
C VAL A 81 4.30 -9.23 1.63
N LYS A 82 4.00 -10.47 1.25
CA LYS A 82 4.74 -11.22 0.24
C LYS A 82 4.13 -11.00 -1.13
N LEU A 83 4.86 -10.32 -2.01
CA LEU A 83 4.42 -9.99 -3.35
C LEU A 83 4.85 -11.06 -4.35
N THR A 84 6.02 -11.64 -4.18
CA THR A 84 6.61 -12.64 -5.06
C THR A 84 5.63 -13.76 -5.43
N PRO A 85 4.90 -14.38 -4.49
CA PRO A 85 3.94 -15.43 -4.83
C PRO A 85 2.81 -14.95 -5.75
N LEU A 86 2.29 -13.74 -5.55
CA LEU A 86 1.23 -13.16 -6.39
C LEU A 86 1.75 -12.97 -7.83
N PHE A 87 2.97 -12.46 -7.97
CA PHE A 87 3.57 -12.14 -9.26
C PHE A 87 4.09 -13.38 -10.00
N SER A 88 4.32 -14.49 -9.31
CA SER A 88 4.61 -15.78 -9.94
C SER A 88 3.38 -16.43 -10.58
N VAL A 89 2.17 -16.11 -10.10
CA VAL A 89 0.93 -16.71 -10.62
C VAL A 89 0.22 -15.80 -11.62
N LEU A 90 0.27 -14.47 -11.42
CA LEU A 90 -0.41 -13.52 -12.30
C LEU A 90 0.47 -13.04 -13.46
N GLU A 91 -0.13 -13.07 -14.66
CA GLU A 91 0.42 -12.38 -15.83
C GLU A 91 0.39 -10.86 -15.67
N ASP A 92 1.32 -10.17 -16.31
CA ASP A 92 1.42 -8.70 -16.27
C ASP A 92 0.15 -8.02 -16.77
N SER A 93 -0.55 -8.62 -17.74
CA SER A 93 -1.82 -8.14 -18.30
C SER A 93 -2.93 -8.08 -17.24
N LEU A 94 -3.09 -9.18 -16.49
CA LEU A 94 -4.09 -9.30 -15.43
C LEU A 94 -3.74 -8.43 -14.23
N LEU A 95 -2.45 -8.35 -13.88
CA LEU A 95 -1.97 -7.45 -12.85
C LEU A 95 -2.30 -5.98 -13.17
N LEU A 96 -2.06 -5.53 -14.40
CA LEU A 96 -2.39 -4.16 -14.82
C LEU A 96 -3.90 -3.88 -14.74
N ARG A 97 -4.75 -4.88 -15.02
CA ARG A 97 -6.22 -4.78 -14.86
C ARG A 97 -6.64 -4.64 -13.40
N ILE A 98 -6.03 -5.42 -12.50
CA ILE A 98 -6.26 -5.33 -11.06
C ILE A 98 -5.85 -3.93 -10.56
N VAL A 99 -4.67 -3.47 -10.92
CA VAL A 99 -4.15 -2.15 -10.50
C VAL A 99 -5.02 -1.02 -11.05
N SER A 100 -5.44 -1.11 -12.32
CA SER A 100 -6.38 -0.16 -12.93
C SER A 100 -7.72 -0.13 -12.18
N SER A 101 -8.21 -1.29 -11.75
CA SER A 101 -9.44 -1.38 -10.97
C SER A 101 -9.30 -0.81 -9.57
N LEU A 102 -8.12 -0.97 -8.93
CA LEU A 102 -7.83 -0.36 -7.62
C LEU A 102 -7.81 1.16 -7.70
N VAL A 103 -7.04 1.73 -8.64
CA VAL A 103 -6.94 3.20 -8.78
C VAL A 103 -8.23 3.85 -9.25
N LEU A 104 -9.15 3.08 -9.83
CA LEU A 104 -10.50 3.53 -10.20
C LEU A 104 -11.54 3.26 -9.13
N GLU A 105 -11.15 2.72 -7.97
CA GLU A 105 -12.05 2.37 -6.88
C GLU A 105 -13.21 1.47 -7.36
N ARG A 106 -12.89 0.39 -8.07
CA ARG A 106 -13.88 -0.56 -8.59
C ARG A 106 -14.14 -1.72 -7.63
N ARG A 107 -15.16 -2.51 -7.96
CA ARG A 107 -15.53 -3.75 -7.28
C ARG A 107 -14.63 -4.89 -7.74
N ILE A 108 -13.84 -5.44 -6.82
CA ILE A 108 -12.86 -6.49 -7.08
C ILE A 108 -13.12 -7.68 -6.16
N ILE A 109 -13.17 -8.88 -6.74
CA ILE A 109 -13.24 -10.15 -6.02
C ILE A 109 -12.03 -10.99 -6.40
N LEU A 110 -11.26 -11.41 -5.40
CA LEU A 110 -10.21 -12.41 -5.54
C LEU A 110 -10.75 -13.75 -5.06
N VAL A 111 -10.49 -14.81 -5.82
CA VAL A 111 -10.91 -16.18 -5.52
C VAL A 111 -9.68 -17.06 -5.32
N SER A 112 -9.72 -17.93 -4.31
CA SER A 112 -8.70 -18.96 -4.08
C SER A 112 -9.29 -20.09 -3.24
N ALA A 113 -8.80 -21.31 -3.46
CA ALA A 113 -9.15 -22.50 -2.69
C ALA A 113 -8.42 -22.54 -1.33
N ASN A 114 -7.35 -21.77 -1.14
CA ASN A 114 -6.58 -21.73 0.10
C ASN A 114 -6.88 -20.45 0.89
N HIS A 115 -7.60 -20.57 2.00
CA HIS A 115 -7.99 -19.43 2.85
C HIS A 115 -6.81 -18.59 3.35
N VAL A 116 -5.66 -19.22 3.65
CA VAL A 116 -4.47 -18.52 4.14
C VAL A 116 -3.87 -17.69 3.02
N LEU A 117 -3.76 -18.26 1.82
CA LEU A 117 -3.27 -17.55 0.64
C LEU A 117 -4.25 -16.46 0.21
N LEU A 118 -5.55 -16.71 0.23
CA LEU A 118 -6.59 -15.75 -0.15
C LEU A 118 -6.47 -14.43 0.62
N ARG A 119 -6.30 -14.50 1.95
CA ARG A 119 -6.06 -13.31 2.76
C ARG A 119 -4.78 -12.59 2.31
N GLY A 120 -3.70 -13.34 2.10
CA GLY A 120 -2.43 -12.81 1.60
C GLY A 120 -2.55 -12.18 0.22
N TRP A 121 -3.39 -12.71 -0.67
CA TRP A 121 -3.67 -12.15 -2.00
C TRP A 121 -4.37 -10.81 -1.92
N VAL A 122 -5.38 -10.69 -1.06
CA VAL A 122 -6.09 -9.41 -0.85
C VAL A 122 -5.12 -8.36 -0.28
N GLU A 123 -4.29 -8.73 0.70
CA GLU A 123 -3.24 -7.85 1.26
C GLU A 123 -2.18 -7.48 0.21
N ALA A 124 -1.75 -8.42 -0.63
CA ALA A 124 -0.81 -8.19 -1.72
C ALA A 124 -1.37 -7.25 -2.78
N VAL A 125 -2.60 -7.47 -3.24
CA VAL A 125 -3.28 -6.62 -4.21
C VAL A 125 -3.47 -5.21 -3.67
N GLU A 126 -3.93 -5.06 -2.43
CA GLU A 126 -4.07 -3.76 -1.78
C GLU A 126 -2.72 -3.02 -1.65
N SER A 127 -1.64 -3.74 -1.33
CA SER A 127 -0.32 -3.12 -1.19
C SER A 127 0.20 -2.46 -2.46
N LEU A 128 -0.29 -2.90 -3.64
CA LEU A 128 0.04 -2.30 -4.94
C LEU A 128 -0.49 -0.87 -5.09
N LEU A 129 -1.39 -0.44 -4.20
CA LEU A 129 -1.96 0.90 -4.19
C LEU A 129 -1.10 1.91 -3.38
N TYR A 130 -0.09 1.45 -2.63
CA TYR A 130 0.81 2.34 -1.88
C TYR A 130 1.43 3.42 -2.80
N PRO A 131 1.39 4.72 -2.43
CA PRO A 131 1.17 5.28 -1.09
C PRO A 131 -0.29 5.53 -0.71
N PHE A 132 -1.24 5.21 -1.58
CA PHE A 132 -2.66 5.41 -1.31
C PHE A 132 -3.22 4.25 -0.49
N LYS A 133 -4.30 4.52 0.25
CA LYS A 133 -5.00 3.52 1.07
C LYS A 133 -6.36 3.24 0.48
N TRP A 134 -6.75 1.97 0.44
CA TRP A 134 -8.10 1.58 0.08
C TRP A 134 -9.07 2.01 1.18
N ARG A 135 -10.06 2.85 0.84
CA ARG A 135 -11.02 3.40 1.81
C ARG A 135 -12.36 2.67 1.85
N HIS A 136 -12.62 1.85 0.85
CA HIS A 136 -13.91 1.20 0.68
C HIS A 136 -13.95 -0.14 1.42
N VAL A 137 -15.08 -0.86 1.29
CA VAL A 137 -15.28 -2.14 1.95
C VAL A 137 -14.17 -3.11 1.54
N ARG A 138 -13.54 -3.71 2.54
CA ARG A 138 -12.48 -4.70 2.35
C ARG A 138 -12.73 -5.89 3.26
N VAL A 139 -12.89 -7.07 2.67
CA VAL A 139 -13.08 -8.32 3.43
C VAL A 139 -12.13 -9.38 2.85
N PRO A 140 -10.93 -9.59 3.43
CA PRO A 140 -9.93 -10.50 2.88
C PRO A 140 -10.37 -11.96 2.77
N LEU A 141 -11.32 -12.35 3.62
CA LEU A 141 -11.91 -13.67 3.64
C LEU A 141 -13.40 -13.52 3.96
N LEU A 142 -14.24 -13.60 2.93
CA LEU A 142 -15.67 -13.40 3.03
C LEU A 142 -16.35 -14.67 3.57
N PRO A 143 -16.96 -14.64 4.77
CA PRO A 143 -17.72 -15.77 5.26
C PRO A 143 -19.02 -15.93 4.46
N LYS A 144 -19.53 -17.16 4.37
CA LYS A 144 -20.78 -17.48 3.65
C LYS A 144 -21.97 -16.62 4.09
N SER A 145 -22.06 -16.27 5.37
CA SER A 145 -23.14 -15.44 5.92
C SER A 145 -23.15 -14.00 5.36
N LEU A 146 -22.02 -13.51 4.84
CA LEU A 146 -21.87 -12.18 4.27
C LEU A 146 -21.77 -12.20 2.75
N LEU A 147 -22.12 -13.31 2.08
CA LEU A 147 -22.01 -13.44 0.63
C LEU A 147 -22.81 -12.36 -0.11
N VAL A 148 -23.94 -11.91 0.46
CA VAL A 148 -24.75 -10.81 -0.07
C VAL A 148 -23.95 -9.52 -0.31
N GLN A 149 -22.80 -9.33 0.35
CA GLN A 149 -21.93 -8.18 0.11
C GLN A 149 -21.45 -8.10 -1.35
N CYS A 150 -21.34 -9.23 -2.05
CA CYS A 150 -20.96 -9.28 -3.46
C CYS A 150 -21.97 -8.59 -4.39
N SER A 151 -23.22 -8.37 -3.96
CA SER A 151 -24.21 -7.63 -4.75
C SER A 151 -24.19 -6.12 -4.47
N SER A 152 -23.28 -5.63 -3.62
CA SER A 152 -23.20 -4.19 -3.29
C SER A 152 -22.87 -3.35 -4.53
N PRO A 153 -23.53 -2.20 -4.74
CA PRO A 153 -23.17 -1.26 -5.80
C PRO A 153 -21.91 -0.44 -5.46
N GLU A 154 -21.53 -0.38 -4.19
CA GLU A 154 -20.37 0.39 -3.73
C GLU A 154 -19.05 -0.33 -4.06
N PRO A 155 -17.93 0.39 -4.23
CA PRO A 155 -16.62 -0.21 -4.39
C PRO A 155 -16.28 -1.18 -3.25
N TYR A 156 -15.57 -2.25 -3.57
CA TYR A 156 -15.08 -3.20 -2.58
C TYR A 156 -13.88 -4.00 -3.06
N LEU A 157 -13.14 -4.56 -2.12
CA LEU A 157 -12.11 -5.56 -2.34
C LEU A 157 -12.41 -6.78 -1.46
N LEU A 158 -12.88 -7.87 -2.07
CA LEU A 158 -13.33 -9.06 -1.36
C LEU A 158 -12.46 -10.27 -1.72
N GLY A 159 -12.09 -11.08 -0.73
CA GLY A 159 -11.57 -12.42 -0.94
C GLY A 159 -12.67 -13.45 -0.74
N VAL A 160 -13.05 -14.18 -1.78
CA VAL A 160 -14.12 -15.19 -1.75
C VAL A 160 -13.48 -16.59 -1.85
N PRO A 161 -13.72 -17.48 -0.88
CA PRO A 161 -13.29 -18.87 -1.01
C PRO A 161 -13.84 -19.52 -2.28
N ASP A 162 -13.04 -20.32 -2.97
CA ASP A 162 -13.43 -21.02 -4.21
C ASP A 162 -14.76 -21.78 -4.09
N ALA A 163 -14.99 -22.43 -2.94
CA ALA A 163 -16.24 -23.13 -2.63
C ALA A 163 -17.51 -22.24 -2.64
N LEU A 164 -17.34 -20.91 -2.54
CA LEU A 164 -18.41 -19.92 -2.58
C LEU A 164 -18.44 -19.12 -3.90
N ALA A 165 -17.46 -19.30 -4.79
CA ALA A 165 -17.29 -18.47 -5.98
C ALA A 165 -18.49 -18.53 -6.94
N HIS A 166 -19.04 -19.72 -7.17
CA HIS A 166 -20.24 -19.88 -8.02
C HIS A 166 -21.42 -19.07 -7.48
N MET A 167 -21.74 -19.22 -6.19
CA MET A 167 -22.83 -18.48 -5.56
C MET A 167 -22.58 -16.97 -5.57
N ALA A 168 -21.32 -16.54 -5.41
CA ALA A 168 -20.96 -15.13 -5.52
C ALA A 168 -21.22 -14.59 -6.92
N LEU A 169 -20.82 -15.33 -7.97
CA LEU A 169 -21.01 -14.95 -9.37
C LEU A 169 -22.51 -14.82 -9.73
N GLU A 170 -23.36 -15.71 -9.23
CA GLU A 170 -24.82 -15.68 -9.48
C GLU A 170 -25.53 -14.44 -8.95
N ILE A 171 -25.01 -13.83 -7.87
CA ILE A 171 -25.63 -12.67 -7.22
C ILE A 171 -24.99 -11.34 -7.62
N LEU A 172 -23.93 -11.36 -8.45
CA LEU A 172 -23.28 -10.13 -8.90
C LEU A 172 -24.27 -9.27 -9.67
N SER A 173 -24.24 -7.98 -9.39
CA SER A 173 -25.07 -6.99 -10.06
C SER A 173 -24.18 -5.91 -10.68
N GLY A 174 -24.14 -5.85 -12.01
CA GLY A 174 -23.29 -4.92 -12.76
C GLY A 174 -21.81 -5.33 -12.81
N PRO A 175 -20.91 -4.42 -13.23
CA PRO A 175 -19.51 -4.74 -13.50
C PRO A 175 -18.70 -5.01 -12.24
N VAL A 176 -18.05 -6.18 -12.18
CA VAL A 176 -17.16 -6.60 -11.08
C VAL A 176 -15.99 -7.38 -11.68
N LEU A 177 -14.77 -7.00 -11.29
CA LEU A 177 -13.56 -7.74 -11.67
C LEU A 177 -13.44 -8.95 -10.74
N VAL A 178 -13.56 -10.16 -11.28
CA VAL A 178 -13.42 -11.40 -10.51
C VAL A 178 -12.24 -12.19 -11.03
N VAL A 179 -11.26 -12.45 -10.16
CA VAL A 179 -10.00 -13.11 -10.49
C VAL A 179 -9.82 -14.37 -9.67
N ASP A 180 -9.69 -15.51 -10.34
CA ASP A 180 -9.15 -16.74 -9.74
C ASP A 180 -7.63 -16.60 -9.67
N VAL A 181 -7.14 -16.32 -8.47
CA VAL A 181 -5.72 -16.06 -8.24
C VAL A 181 -4.91 -17.34 -8.35
N ASP A 182 -5.47 -18.50 -7.98
CA ASP A 182 -4.76 -19.78 -8.01
C ASP A 182 -4.46 -20.22 -9.44
N ARG A 183 -5.37 -19.91 -10.38
CA ARG A 183 -5.22 -20.22 -11.81
C ARG A 183 -4.68 -19.06 -12.65
N GLY A 184 -4.52 -17.88 -12.07
CA GLY A 184 -4.20 -16.66 -12.81
C GLY A 184 -5.25 -16.32 -13.87
N ALA A 185 -6.52 -16.60 -13.59
CA ALA A 185 -7.60 -16.55 -14.57
C ALA A 185 -8.66 -15.50 -14.22
N LEU A 186 -9.22 -14.90 -15.26
CA LEU A 186 -10.32 -13.95 -15.14
C LEU A 186 -11.66 -14.70 -15.22
N LEU A 187 -12.49 -14.55 -14.19
CA LEU A 187 -13.82 -15.18 -14.13
C LEU A 187 -14.94 -14.24 -14.59
N SER A 188 -14.77 -12.93 -14.34
CA SER A 188 -15.69 -11.87 -14.76
C SER A 188 -14.92 -10.56 -14.88
N GLU A 189 -15.33 -9.71 -15.82
CA GLU A 189 -14.70 -8.42 -16.09
C GLU A 189 -15.75 -7.35 -16.34
N ASP A 190 -15.42 -6.11 -15.96
CA ASP A 190 -16.14 -4.91 -16.37
C ASP A 190 -15.87 -4.66 -17.87
N GLU A 191 -16.90 -4.60 -18.71
CA GLU A 191 -16.74 -4.27 -20.14
C GLU A 191 -16.03 -2.93 -20.35
N ASP A 192 -16.14 -2.02 -19.37
CA ASP A 192 -15.50 -0.71 -19.36
C ASP A 192 -14.14 -0.71 -18.66
N ASN A 193 -13.48 -1.87 -18.52
CA ASN A 193 -12.14 -2.01 -17.92
C ASN A 193 -11.03 -1.40 -18.80
N ARG A 194 -11.12 -0.09 -18.99
CA ARG A 194 -10.11 0.75 -19.62
C ARG A 194 -8.87 0.73 -18.75
N ASP A 195 -7.77 0.34 -19.38
CA ASP A 195 -6.46 0.55 -18.84
C ASP A 195 -6.19 2.06 -18.74
N VAL A 196 -6.19 2.57 -17.51
CA VAL A 196 -6.03 4.00 -17.22
C VAL A 196 -4.59 4.39 -16.97
N ILE A 197 -3.71 3.40 -16.76
CA ILE A 197 -2.30 3.66 -16.49
C ILE A 197 -1.66 4.19 -17.79
N PRO A 198 -0.84 5.23 -17.78
CA PRO A 198 -0.20 5.70 -19.00
C PRO A 198 0.69 4.62 -19.65
N LYS A 199 0.50 4.32 -20.95
CA LYS A 199 1.24 3.26 -21.69
C LYS A 199 2.77 3.25 -21.49
N LYS A 200 3.39 4.42 -21.36
CA LYS A 200 4.84 4.52 -21.11
C LYS A 200 5.21 3.98 -19.72
N LEU A 201 4.41 4.32 -18.70
CA LEU A 201 4.60 3.85 -17.34
C LEU A 201 4.27 2.36 -17.21
N GLN A 202 3.23 1.87 -17.89
CA GLN A 202 2.96 0.42 -17.95
C GLN A 202 4.16 -0.35 -18.49
N LYS A 203 4.73 0.08 -19.62
CA LYS A 203 5.93 -0.56 -20.19
C LYS A 203 7.09 -0.56 -19.20
N ALA A 204 7.33 0.57 -18.53
CA ALA A 204 8.38 0.68 -17.52
C ALA A 204 8.13 -0.28 -16.33
N LEU A 205 6.89 -0.36 -15.86
CA LEU A 205 6.46 -1.26 -14.80
C LEU A 205 6.67 -2.72 -15.24
N CYS A 206 6.11 -3.17 -16.36
CA CYS A 206 6.28 -4.53 -16.87
C CYS A 206 7.75 -4.91 -17.07
N MET A 207 8.59 -3.98 -17.55
CA MET A 207 10.04 -4.22 -17.64
C MET A 207 10.68 -4.43 -16.26
N ALA A 208 10.33 -3.62 -15.26
CA ALA A 208 10.85 -3.78 -13.91
C ALA A 208 10.38 -5.11 -13.28
N LEU A 209 9.11 -5.47 -13.47
CA LEU A 209 8.54 -6.73 -12.99
C LEU A 209 9.17 -7.94 -13.67
N SER A 210 9.41 -7.87 -14.98
CA SER A 210 10.13 -8.90 -15.73
C SER A 210 11.56 -9.10 -15.20
N LEU A 211 12.27 -8.03 -14.85
CA LEU A 211 13.58 -8.12 -14.22
C LEU A 211 13.50 -8.80 -12.84
N ALA A 212 12.51 -8.46 -12.02
CA ALA A 212 12.29 -9.08 -10.71
C ALA A 212 11.94 -10.57 -10.85
N LYS A 213 11.12 -10.95 -11.83
CA LYS A 213 10.76 -12.36 -12.12
C LYS A 213 11.97 -13.20 -12.52
N ASN A 214 12.87 -12.64 -13.32
CA ASN A 214 14.01 -13.36 -13.88
C ASN A 214 15.26 -13.39 -12.97
N MET A 215 15.21 -12.78 -11.79
CA MET A 215 16.34 -12.77 -10.87
C MET A 215 16.38 -14.02 -9.97
N THR A 216 17.59 -14.44 -9.61
CA THR A 216 17.82 -15.46 -8.59
C THR A 216 17.83 -14.82 -7.19
N ASP A 217 16.79 -15.09 -6.41
CA ASP A 217 16.69 -14.68 -5.00
C ASP A 217 15.98 -15.79 -4.21
N PRO A 218 16.73 -16.70 -3.54
CA PRO A 218 16.15 -17.79 -2.76
C PRO A 218 15.30 -17.32 -1.57
N THR A 219 15.48 -16.08 -1.11
CA THR A 219 14.76 -15.54 0.05
C THR A 219 13.48 -14.80 -0.32
N GLU A 220 13.30 -14.50 -1.61
CA GLU A 220 12.24 -13.67 -2.20
C GLU A 220 12.18 -12.21 -1.70
N ARG A 221 12.97 -11.85 -0.68
CA ARG A 221 12.96 -10.52 -0.04
C ARG A 221 13.39 -9.42 -0.99
N VAL A 222 14.42 -9.69 -1.80
CA VAL A 222 14.91 -8.71 -2.77
C VAL A 222 13.91 -8.58 -3.91
N ARG A 223 13.31 -9.69 -4.35
CA ARG A 223 12.26 -9.67 -5.37
C ARG A 223 11.04 -8.86 -4.91
N ASP A 224 10.54 -9.09 -3.69
CA ASP A 224 9.46 -8.32 -3.08
C ASP A 224 9.77 -6.81 -3.03
N MET A 225 11.01 -6.47 -2.65
CA MET A 225 11.48 -5.09 -2.61
C MET A 225 11.49 -4.47 -4.01
N MET A 226 11.98 -5.18 -5.03
CA MET A 226 12.02 -4.70 -6.41
C MET A 226 10.61 -4.48 -6.98
N ILE A 227 9.66 -5.38 -6.68
CA ILE A 227 8.27 -5.21 -7.06
C ILE A 227 7.71 -3.95 -6.40
N THR A 228 7.92 -3.79 -5.09
CA THR A 228 7.47 -2.61 -4.35
C THR A 228 8.02 -1.32 -4.94
N GLU A 229 9.33 -1.25 -5.20
CA GLU A 229 9.98 -0.11 -5.84
C GLU A 229 9.39 0.22 -7.21
N ALA A 230 9.05 -0.79 -8.02
CA ALA A 230 8.45 -0.58 -9.33
C ALA A 230 7.08 0.11 -9.23
N PHE A 231 6.24 -0.29 -8.28
CA PHE A 231 4.94 0.32 -8.02
C PHE A 231 5.06 1.70 -7.38
N VAL A 232 5.93 1.87 -6.38
CA VAL A 232 6.20 3.19 -5.81
C VAL A 232 6.69 4.15 -6.88
N ARG A 233 7.54 3.68 -7.79
CA ARG A 233 8.02 4.49 -8.91
C ARG A 233 6.90 4.92 -9.84
N LEU A 234 5.94 4.05 -10.15
CA LEU A 234 4.75 4.41 -10.92
C LEU A 234 4.04 5.62 -10.31
N PHE A 235 3.75 5.58 -9.01
CA PHE A 235 3.04 6.67 -8.34
C PHE A 235 3.91 7.90 -8.09
N VAL A 236 5.21 7.74 -7.83
CA VAL A 236 6.15 8.87 -7.73
C VAL A 236 6.18 9.66 -9.03
N GLU A 237 6.19 8.98 -10.18
CA GLU A 237 6.12 9.67 -11.46
C GLU A 237 4.75 10.35 -11.65
N LEU A 238 3.64 9.72 -11.25
CA LEU A 238 2.30 10.27 -11.46
C LEU A 238 1.95 11.43 -10.51
N VAL A 239 2.32 11.36 -9.24
CA VAL A 239 1.83 12.26 -8.18
C VAL A 239 2.94 12.80 -7.26
N GLY A 240 4.21 12.46 -7.50
CA GLY A 240 5.33 12.86 -6.63
C GLY A 240 5.54 14.38 -6.55
N HIS A 241 5.01 15.15 -7.51
CA HIS A 241 5.02 16.61 -7.51
C HIS A 241 3.86 17.24 -6.73
N CYS A 242 3.00 16.46 -6.06
CA CYS A 242 1.83 16.94 -5.33
C CYS A 242 2.13 18.12 -4.37
N ASP A 243 3.24 18.04 -3.64
CA ASP A 243 3.65 19.05 -2.67
C ASP A 243 3.84 20.45 -3.28
N GLN A 244 4.24 20.53 -4.56
CA GLN A 244 4.43 21.79 -5.28
C GLN A 244 3.10 22.51 -5.60
N HIS A 245 1.97 21.82 -5.39
CA HIS A 245 0.62 22.31 -5.70
C HIS A 245 -0.23 22.50 -4.45
N VAL A 246 0.36 22.42 -3.26
CA VAL A 246 -0.29 22.75 -1.99
C VAL A 246 0.21 24.11 -1.52
N SER A 247 -0.72 25.01 -1.21
CA SER A 247 -0.43 26.34 -0.68
C SER A 247 -1.16 26.55 0.64
N PHE A 248 -0.54 27.26 1.59
CA PHE A 248 -1.18 27.59 2.87
C PHE A 248 -1.71 29.03 2.81
N LEU A 249 -3.02 29.15 2.97
CA LEU A 249 -3.72 30.43 3.07
C LEU A 249 -3.49 30.91 4.50
N ASP A 250 -2.69 31.96 4.61
CA ASP A 250 -2.32 32.65 5.84
C ASP A 250 -1.32 31.88 6.72
N GLY A 251 -0.28 32.57 7.20
CA GLY A 251 0.75 32.02 8.11
C GLY A 251 0.21 31.46 9.45
N SER A 252 -1.11 31.45 9.64
CA SER A 252 -1.83 30.74 10.71
C SER A 252 -1.91 29.22 10.48
N GLY A 253 -1.76 28.76 9.23
CA GLY A 253 -1.79 27.35 8.86
C GLY A 253 -3.17 26.68 8.94
N CYS A 254 -4.25 27.47 9.07
CA CYS A 254 -5.62 26.97 9.23
C CYS A 254 -6.29 26.60 7.90
N GLY A 255 -5.88 27.21 6.78
CA GLY A 255 -6.37 26.89 5.44
C GLY A 255 -5.27 26.36 4.52
N SER A 256 -5.54 25.29 3.79
CA SER A 256 -4.70 24.82 2.68
C SER A 256 -5.50 24.83 1.38
N ALA A 257 -4.93 25.35 0.31
CA ALA A 257 -5.48 25.30 -1.03
C ALA A 257 -4.65 24.38 -1.92
N PHE A 258 -5.31 23.36 -2.47
CA PHE A 258 -4.74 22.47 -3.48
C PHE A 258 -5.04 23.01 -4.88
N GLN A 259 -3.99 23.28 -5.64
CA GLN A 259 -4.07 23.80 -7.01
C GLN A 259 -4.33 22.67 -8.01
N ARG A 260 -5.55 22.11 -7.98
CA ARG A 260 -5.96 20.95 -8.78
C ARG A 260 -5.57 21.05 -10.26
N ASP A 261 -5.95 22.14 -10.92
CA ASP A 261 -5.69 22.31 -12.35
C ASP A 261 -4.20 22.36 -12.69
N ALA A 262 -3.41 23.01 -11.83
CA ALA A 262 -1.96 23.07 -11.99
C ALA A 262 -1.33 21.69 -11.80
N PHE A 263 -1.78 20.93 -10.79
CA PHE A 263 -1.30 19.57 -10.51
C PHE A 263 -1.58 18.61 -11.67
N VAL A 264 -2.81 18.63 -12.20
CA VAL A 264 -3.24 17.77 -13.31
C VAL A 264 -2.49 18.11 -14.60
N LYS A 265 -2.21 19.39 -14.87
CA LYS A 265 -1.53 19.87 -16.09
C LYS A 265 0.00 19.82 -15.99
N ALA A 266 0.58 19.63 -14.80
CA ALA A 266 2.02 19.67 -14.60
C ALA A 266 2.80 18.59 -15.39
N PRO A 267 2.34 17.32 -15.48
CA PRO A 267 3.03 16.34 -16.33
C PRO A 267 2.89 16.68 -17.81
N SER A 268 3.95 16.53 -18.61
CA SER A 268 3.85 16.74 -20.08
C SER A 268 3.14 15.61 -20.83
N SER A 269 3.02 14.44 -20.21
CA SER A 269 2.39 13.28 -20.83
C SER A 269 0.87 13.43 -20.83
N ARG A 270 0.24 13.52 -22.01
CA ARG A 270 -1.23 13.52 -22.14
C ARG A 270 -1.87 12.33 -21.43
N GLY A 271 -1.25 11.14 -21.49
CA GLY A 271 -1.75 9.97 -20.78
C GLY A 271 -1.75 10.15 -19.26
N ALA A 272 -0.70 10.77 -18.69
CA ALA A 272 -0.65 11.07 -17.26
C ALA A 272 -1.68 12.14 -16.87
N GLN A 273 -1.86 13.17 -17.70
CA GLN A 273 -2.91 14.18 -17.49
C GLN A 273 -4.31 13.55 -17.49
N MET A 274 -4.61 12.65 -18.43
CA MET A 274 -5.89 11.92 -18.48
C MET A 274 -6.09 11.04 -17.25
N PHE A 275 -5.06 10.32 -16.82
CA PHE A 275 -5.10 9.55 -15.57
C PHE A 275 -5.44 10.46 -14.38
N LEU A 276 -4.70 11.57 -14.23
CA LEU A 276 -4.87 12.48 -13.11
C LEU A 276 -6.24 13.19 -13.10
N GLN A 277 -6.84 13.45 -14.26
CA GLN A 277 -8.18 14.04 -14.33
C GLN A 277 -9.23 13.23 -13.58
N TRP A 278 -9.14 11.89 -13.65
CA TRP A 278 -10.02 10.97 -12.94
C TRP A 278 -9.52 10.69 -11.53
N PHE A 279 -8.23 10.41 -11.41
CA PHE A 279 -7.66 9.91 -10.15
C PHE A 279 -7.78 10.92 -9.00
N VAL A 280 -7.72 12.23 -9.28
CA VAL A 280 -7.90 13.26 -8.24
C VAL A 280 -9.29 13.29 -7.62
N GLU A 281 -10.28 12.64 -8.24
CA GLU A 281 -11.66 12.54 -7.73
C GLU A 281 -11.88 11.33 -6.81
N THR A 282 -10.87 10.47 -6.67
CA THR A 282 -10.97 9.25 -5.87
C THR A 282 -10.83 9.54 -4.37
N GLN A 283 -11.47 8.74 -3.52
CA GLN A 283 -11.28 8.84 -2.06
C GLN A 283 -9.84 8.49 -1.65
N ALA A 284 -9.21 7.58 -2.38
CA ALA A 284 -7.80 7.22 -2.21
C ALA A 284 -6.89 8.45 -2.38
N PHE A 285 -7.10 9.25 -3.43
CA PHE A 285 -6.34 10.48 -3.63
C PHE A 285 -6.70 11.56 -2.60
N GLU A 286 -7.98 11.73 -2.27
CA GLU A 286 -8.43 12.69 -1.26
C GLU A 286 -7.70 12.46 0.08
N LEU A 287 -7.68 11.21 0.56
CA LEU A 287 -6.99 10.87 1.80
C LEU A 287 -5.49 11.12 1.71
N PHE A 288 -4.87 10.71 0.60
CA PHE A 288 -3.45 10.98 0.38
C PHE A 288 -3.16 12.48 0.44
N LEU A 289 -3.98 13.31 -0.21
CA LEU A 289 -3.83 14.76 -0.18
C LEU A 289 -4.00 15.32 1.24
N GLN A 290 -4.99 14.85 2.00
CA GLN A 290 -5.18 15.26 3.40
C GLN A 290 -3.94 14.93 4.26
N GLU A 291 -3.40 13.71 4.14
CA GLU A 291 -2.18 13.29 4.84
C GLU A 291 -0.96 14.12 4.38
N ARG A 292 -0.83 14.42 3.09
CA ARG A 292 0.24 15.29 2.56
C ARG A 292 0.14 16.72 3.06
N VAL A 293 -1.06 17.32 3.08
CA VAL A 293 -1.29 18.68 3.58
C VAL A 293 -0.90 18.78 5.05
N GLU A 294 -1.32 17.82 5.88
CA GLU A 294 -0.96 17.80 7.29
C GLU A 294 0.54 17.62 7.48
N ARG A 295 1.17 16.75 6.69
CA ARG A 295 2.62 16.59 6.68
C ARG A 295 3.34 17.90 6.33
N LEU A 296 2.93 18.60 5.28
CA LEU A 296 3.52 19.89 4.88
C LEU A 296 3.33 20.96 5.95
N ARG A 297 2.17 20.97 6.64
CA ARG A 297 1.91 21.87 7.77
C ARG A 297 2.88 21.62 8.93
N GLN A 298 3.17 20.36 9.24
CA GLN A 298 4.15 19.98 10.27
C GLN A 298 5.57 20.42 9.88
N LEU A 299 5.97 20.21 8.63
CA LEU A 299 7.26 20.65 8.10
C LEU A 299 7.41 22.19 8.22
N ALA A 300 6.37 22.95 7.86
CA ALA A 300 6.39 24.41 7.93
C ALA A 300 6.54 24.97 9.36
N LYS A 301 6.01 24.26 10.37
CA LYS A 301 6.07 24.68 11.78
C LYS A 301 7.37 24.27 12.49
N THR A 302 8.23 23.46 11.86
CA THR A 302 9.38 22.84 12.53
C THR A 302 10.71 23.51 12.13
N PRO A 303 11.45 24.15 13.05
CA PRO A 303 12.73 24.81 12.74
C PRO A 303 13.78 23.86 12.14
N GLN A 304 13.75 22.58 12.50
CA GLN A 304 14.65 21.53 12.03
C GLN A 304 13.95 20.57 11.05
N HIS A 305 13.07 21.07 10.17
CA HIS A 305 12.27 20.23 9.28
C HIS A 305 13.09 19.26 8.41
N HIS A 306 14.34 19.60 8.07
CA HIS A 306 15.25 18.73 7.30
C HIS A 306 15.65 17.46 8.08
N LEU A 307 15.53 17.46 9.41
CA LEU A 307 15.77 16.30 10.26
C LEU A 307 14.50 15.47 10.50
N LEU A 308 13.33 15.94 10.07
CA LEU A 308 12.10 15.17 10.25
C LEU A 308 12.15 13.89 9.41
N PRO A 309 11.96 12.71 10.02
CA PRO A 309 12.01 11.45 9.29
C PRO A 309 10.97 11.42 8.17
N LYS A 310 11.37 10.97 6.98
CA LYS A 310 10.51 10.92 5.79
C LYS A 310 10.02 9.50 5.54
N GLY A 311 8.73 9.36 5.25
CA GLY A 311 8.17 8.11 4.73
C GLY A 311 8.83 7.71 3.41
N PHE A 312 8.71 6.45 3.03
CA PHE A 312 9.39 5.87 1.88
C PHE A 312 8.97 6.54 0.56
N PHE A 313 7.67 6.76 0.34
CA PHE A 313 7.17 7.50 -0.83
C PHE A 313 7.73 8.92 -0.88
N GLU A 314 7.73 9.65 0.24
CA GLU A 314 8.25 11.02 0.32
C GLU A 314 9.76 11.07 0.00
N ARG A 315 10.54 10.08 0.44
CA ARG A 315 11.95 9.95 0.05
C ARG A 315 12.10 9.76 -1.46
N ARG A 316 11.37 8.81 -2.04
CA ARG A 316 11.43 8.51 -3.47
C ARG A 316 10.94 9.66 -4.35
N ALA A 317 9.91 10.40 -3.92
CA ALA A 317 9.42 11.59 -4.61
C ALA A 317 10.49 12.70 -4.65
N ASN A 318 11.13 12.98 -3.51
CA ASN A 318 12.20 13.98 -3.43
C ASN A 318 13.41 13.60 -4.30
N GLU A 319 13.86 12.35 -4.22
CA GLU A 319 14.94 11.83 -5.07
C GLU A 319 14.61 12.00 -6.57
N TYR A 320 13.37 11.71 -6.95
CA TYR A 320 12.93 11.85 -8.33
C TYR A 320 12.93 13.31 -8.81
N LEU A 321 12.42 14.24 -7.99
CA LEU A 321 12.41 15.66 -8.32
C LEU A 321 13.83 16.23 -8.44
N LEU A 322 14.75 15.84 -7.55
CA LEU A 322 16.16 16.22 -7.64
C LEU A 322 16.83 15.65 -8.91
N ASP A 323 16.57 14.39 -9.25
CA ASP A 323 17.06 13.76 -10.49
C ASP A 323 16.55 14.52 -11.74
N LEU A 324 15.31 15.02 -11.70
CA LEU A 324 14.72 15.83 -12.78
C LEU A 324 15.43 17.19 -12.91
N GLU A 325 15.56 17.93 -11.80
CA GLU A 325 16.24 19.23 -11.75
C GLU A 325 17.69 19.15 -12.26
N GLN A 326 18.46 18.18 -11.75
CA GLN A 326 19.87 18.00 -12.11
C GLN A 326 20.07 17.59 -13.58
N SER A 327 19.09 16.91 -14.16
CA SER A 327 19.17 16.51 -15.57
C SER A 327 18.76 17.60 -16.55
N GLY A 328 18.42 18.81 -16.07
CA GLY A 328 17.88 19.90 -16.89
C GLY A 328 16.48 19.58 -17.45
N ARG A 329 15.87 18.53 -16.92
CA ARG A 329 14.60 17.99 -17.35
C ARG A 329 13.57 18.42 -16.34
N GLY A 330 12.84 19.50 -16.61
CA GLY A 330 11.64 19.77 -15.83
C GLY A 330 10.66 18.58 -15.90
N LEU A 331 9.55 18.67 -15.16
CA LEU A 331 8.35 17.81 -15.32
C LEU A 331 7.90 17.62 -16.79
N ARG A 332 8.43 18.45 -17.70
CA ARG A 332 8.29 18.42 -19.15
C ARG A 332 8.93 17.23 -19.88
N GLU A 333 9.86 16.46 -19.31
CA GLU A 333 10.50 15.31 -19.99
C GLU A 333 10.14 13.92 -19.43
N PHE A 334 8.86 13.75 -19.12
CA PHE A 334 8.28 12.49 -18.67
C PHE A 334 8.63 11.29 -19.60
N GLY A 335 9.25 10.25 -19.07
CA GLY A 335 9.49 8.97 -19.76
C GLY A 335 10.71 8.89 -20.70
N LYS A 336 11.68 9.80 -20.64
CA LYS A 336 12.88 9.75 -21.54
C LYS A 336 14.02 8.83 -21.09
N LYS A 337 14.03 8.31 -19.85
CA LYS A 337 15.06 7.35 -19.39
C LYS A 337 14.44 6.17 -18.62
N VAL A 338 13.85 5.23 -19.36
CA VAL A 338 13.63 3.86 -18.87
C VAL A 338 14.96 3.13 -18.63
N LYS A 339 16.06 3.58 -19.24
CA LYS A 339 17.38 2.93 -19.15
C LYS A 339 18.00 2.86 -17.75
N ASN A 340 17.55 3.68 -16.79
CA ASN A 340 18.16 3.73 -15.45
C ASN A 340 17.53 2.75 -14.43
N ILE A 341 16.35 2.18 -14.67
CA ILE A 341 15.73 1.23 -13.73
C ILE A 341 16.54 -0.07 -13.68
N GLY A 342 16.85 -0.65 -14.85
CA GLY A 342 17.67 -1.87 -14.91
C GLY A 342 19.08 -1.67 -14.33
N GLU A 343 19.68 -0.48 -14.47
CA GLU A 343 21.01 -0.17 -13.92
C GLU A 343 20.98 0.09 -12.41
N LYS A 344 19.98 0.82 -11.88
CA LYS A 344 19.79 1.00 -10.43
C LYS A 344 19.46 -0.35 -9.78
N LEU A 345 18.64 -1.19 -10.40
CA LEU A 345 18.32 -2.55 -9.94
C LEU A 345 19.48 -3.54 -10.07
N ARG A 346 20.36 -3.42 -11.08
CA ARG A 346 21.61 -4.21 -11.18
C ARG A 346 22.57 -3.91 -10.03
N ASN A 347 22.55 -2.69 -9.48
CA ASN A 347 23.33 -2.29 -8.32
C ASN A 347 22.64 -2.70 -7.01
N LEU A 348 22.36 -4.01 -6.87
CA LEU A 348 21.72 -4.66 -5.72
C LEU A 348 22.34 -4.30 -4.35
N LYS A 349 23.61 -3.89 -4.31
CA LYS A 349 24.31 -3.44 -3.09
C LYS A 349 23.79 -2.11 -2.52
N ALA A 350 23.15 -1.27 -3.34
CA ALA A 350 22.56 -0.01 -2.86
C ALA A 350 21.26 -0.25 -2.06
N PHE A 351 20.54 -1.32 -2.36
CA PHE A 351 19.28 -1.68 -1.69
C PHE A 351 19.48 -2.47 -0.39
N GLN A 352 20.69 -2.98 -0.12
CA GLN A 352 21.01 -3.71 1.11
C GLN A 352 21.42 -2.83 2.30
N ARG A 353 21.41 -1.49 2.14
CA ARG A 353 21.96 -0.54 3.14
C ARG A 353 20.94 0.26 3.95
N ASP A 354 19.64 0.08 3.72
CA ASP A 354 18.57 0.77 4.46
C ASP A 354 17.72 -0.20 5.28
#